data_AF-A0A536L9E5-F1
#
_entry.id   AF-A0A536L9E5-F1
#
_cell.length_a   1.000
_cell.length_b   1.000
_cell.length_c   1.000
_cell.angle_alpha   90.00
_cell.angle_beta   90.00
_cell.angle_gamma   90.00
#
_symmetry.space_group_name_H-M   'P 1'
#
loop_
_entity.id
_entity.type
_entity.pdbx_description
1 polymer ?
#
loop_
_entity_poly.entity_id
_entity_poly.type
_entity_poly.pdbx_seq_one_letter_code
_entity_poly.pdbx_strand_id
1 'polypeptide(L)'
;YFSEPNPFLTADACEMLVRQGALFVGIDSLNIDDTGNPARPAHTILLGAGIPVCEHMTNLEAVPASGGRLHAAPIAWVGGASFPVRAYVIAP
;
A
#
# COMPACT_ATOMS: atom_id res chain seq x y z
N TYR A 1 2.42 -16.30 6.22
CA TYR A 1 1.92 -15.48 5.10
C TYR A 1 0.59 -15.98 4.57
N PHE A 2 0.45 -17.23 4.10
CA PHE A 2 -0.84 -17.73 3.56
C PHE A 2 -1.70 -18.56 4.54
N SER A 3 -1.20 -18.87 5.74
CA SER A 3 -1.82 -19.82 6.67
C SER A 3 -2.48 -19.19 7.90
N GLU A 4 -2.21 -17.92 8.17
CA GLU A 4 -2.66 -17.19 9.37
C GLU A 4 -3.29 -15.86 8.95
N PRO A 5 -4.18 -15.26 9.76
CA PRO A 5 -4.69 -13.92 9.53
C PRO A 5 -3.53 -12.93 9.39
N ASN A 6 -3.54 -12.13 8.33
CA ASN A 6 -2.51 -11.12 8.10
C ASN A 6 -2.99 -9.74 8.55
N PRO A 7 -2.09 -8.87 9.04
CA PRO A 7 -2.44 -7.47 9.35
C PRO A 7 -2.99 -6.75 8.12
N PHE A 8 -3.91 -5.82 8.34
CA PHE A 8 -4.51 -4.97 7.32
C PHE A 8 -4.80 -3.58 7.91
N LEU A 9 -5.14 -2.61 7.07
CA LEU A 9 -5.51 -1.27 7.53
C LEU A 9 -7.01 -1.19 7.83
N THR A 10 -7.35 -0.59 8.96
CA THR A 10 -8.75 -0.27 9.28
C THR A 10 -9.25 0.90 8.42
N ALA A 11 -10.57 1.04 8.28
CA ALA A 11 -11.18 2.17 7.60
C ALA A 11 -10.73 3.52 8.21
N ASP A 12 -10.75 3.63 9.55
CA ASP A 12 -10.32 4.83 10.27
C ASP A 12 -8.86 5.20 10.00
N ALA A 13 -7.97 4.20 9.93
CA ALA A 13 -6.56 4.44 9.58
C ALA A 13 -6.42 4.96 8.14
N CYS A 14 -7.21 4.44 7.20
CA CYS A 14 -7.22 4.91 5.82
C CYS A 14 -7.75 6.35 5.71
N GLU A 15 -8.84 6.68 6.41
CA GLU A 15 -9.35 8.06 6.47
C GLU A 15 -8.32 9.03 7.05
N MET A 16 -7.60 8.60 8.09
CA MET A 16 -6.52 9.41 8.68
C MET A 16 -5.40 9.65 7.67
N LEU A 17 -4.95 8.62 6.95
CA LEU A 17 -3.92 8.75 5.90
C LEU A 17 -4.35 9.73 4.79
N VAL A 18 -5.61 9.65 4.34
CA VAL A 18 -6.18 10.61 3.38
C VAL A 18 -6.13 12.03 3.94
N ARG A 19 -6.61 12.25 5.17
CA ARG A 19 -6.61 13.57 5.81
C ARG A 19 -5.21 14.15 5.99
N GLN A 20 -4.20 13.31 6.23
CA GLN A 20 -2.79 13.72 6.34
C GLN A 20 -2.12 13.95 4.97
N GLY A 21 -2.82 13.71 3.86
CA GLY A 21 -2.30 13.95 2.52
C GLY A 21 -1.28 12.91 2.06
N ALA A 22 -1.44 11.65 2.46
CA ALA A 22 -0.58 10.57 1.97
C ALA A 22 -0.63 10.49 0.43
N LEU A 23 0.53 10.38 -0.21
CA LEU A 23 0.65 10.29 -1.68
C LEU A 23 0.76 8.85 -2.18
N PHE A 24 1.04 7.91 -1.29
CA PHE A 24 1.22 6.49 -1.55
C PHE A 24 1.07 5.73 -0.24
N VAL A 25 0.46 4.55 -0.25
CA VAL A 25 0.36 3.69 0.94
C VAL A 25 0.86 2.29 0.60
N GLY A 26 1.78 1.79 1.41
CA GLY A 26 2.37 0.48 1.26
C GLY A 26 2.17 -0.41 2.48
N ILE A 27 2.09 -1.72 2.28
CA ILE A 27 2.02 -2.71 3.36
C ILE A 27 2.84 -3.96 3.01
N ASP A 28 3.51 -4.54 4.01
CA ASP A 28 4.25 -5.81 3.92
C ASP A 28 3.37 -7.03 4.26
N SER A 29 2.08 -6.92 3.99
CA SER A 29 1.06 -7.92 4.24
C SER A 29 0.47 -8.49 2.95
N LEU A 30 -0.30 -9.57 3.07
CA LEU A 30 -0.98 -10.25 1.97
C LEU A 30 -1.96 -9.33 1.24
N ASN A 31 -2.66 -8.48 1.98
CA ASN A 31 -3.58 -7.50 1.43
C ASN A 31 -3.63 -6.28 2.37
N ILE A 32 -3.91 -5.11 1.81
CA ILE A 32 -4.14 -3.89 2.61
C ILE A 32 -5.51 -3.90 3.30
N ASP A 33 -6.44 -4.71 2.80
CA ASP A 33 -7.74 -4.99 3.41
C ASP A 33 -7.77 -6.33 4.14
N ASP A 34 -8.74 -6.46 5.03
CA ASP A 34 -9.15 -7.77 5.53
C ASP A 34 -9.70 -8.63 4.38
N THR A 35 -9.03 -9.75 4.09
CA THR A 35 -9.44 -10.68 3.04
C THR A 35 -10.79 -11.35 3.31
N GLY A 36 -11.26 -11.36 4.56
CA GLY A 36 -12.58 -11.84 4.94
C GLY A 36 -13.69 -10.80 4.78
N ASN A 37 -13.35 -9.52 4.57
CA ASN A 37 -14.32 -8.43 4.43
C ASN A 37 -14.51 -8.03 2.96
N PRO A 38 -15.68 -8.34 2.34
CA PRO A 38 -15.93 -8.02 0.94
C PRO A 38 -16.06 -6.51 0.67
N ALA A 39 -16.25 -5.68 1.71
CA ALA A 39 -16.38 -4.23 1.54
C ALA A 39 -15.06 -3.54 1.16
N ARG A 40 -13.91 -4.19 1.44
CA ARG A 40 -12.56 -3.70 1.10
C ARG A 40 -12.37 -2.17 1.32
N PRO A 41 -12.59 -1.69 2.55
CA PRO A 41 -12.58 -0.25 2.84
C PRO A 41 -11.25 0.43 2.51
N ALA A 42 -10.10 -0.21 2.72
CA ALA A 42 -8.80 0.39 2.44
C ALA A 42 -8.62 0.66 0.94
N HIS A 43 -8.90 -0.32 0.07
CA HIS A 43 -8.91 -0.09 -1.37
C HIS A 43 -9.88 1.02 -1.76
N THR A 44 -11.11 0.98 -1.24
CA THR A 44 -12.16 1.94 -1.61
C THR A 44 -11.79 3.37 -1.22
N ILE A 45 -11.32 3.57 0.02
CA ILE A 45 -10.98 4.89 0.56
C ILE A 45 -9.72 5.44 -0.10
N LEU A 46 -8.64 4.65 -0.15
CA LEU A 46 -7.34 5.12 -0.65
C LEU A 46 -7.37 5.35 -2.16
N LEU A 47 -7.84 4.38 -2.95
CA LEU A 47 -7.91 4.53 -4.41
C LEU A 47 -8.98 5.56 -4.81
N GLY A 48 -10.08 5.64 -4.07
CA GLY A 48 -11.10 6.68 -4.26
C GLY A 48 -10.57 8.10 -4.03
N ALA A 49 -9.57 8.25 -3.16
CA ALA A 49 -8.84 9.50 -2.94
C ALA A 49 -7.67 9.71 -3.93
N GLY A 50 -7.45 8.80 -4.89
CA GLY A 50 -6.34 8.85 -5.84
C GLY A 50 -4.98 8.45 -5.26
N ILE A 51 -4.97 7.77 -4.10
CA ILE A 51 -3.75 7.33 -3.42
C ILE A 51 -3.41 5.91 -3.87
N PRO A 52 -2.33 5.70 -4.64
CA PRO A 52 -1.90 4.36 -5.05
C PRO A 52 -1.49 3.49 -3.85
N VAL A 53 -1.74 2.19 -4.00
CA VAL A 53 -1.46 1.16 -3.00
C VAL A 53 -0.40 0.17 -3.51
N CYS A 54 0.49 -0.27 -2.62
CA CYS A 54 1.40 -1.39 -2.88
C CYS A 54 1.36 -2.42 -1.75
N GLU A 55 1.05 -3.66 -2.10
CA GLU A 55 0.98 -4.80 -1.19
C GLU A 55 2.23 -5.68 -1.35
N HIS A 56 2.41 -6.66 -0.45
CA HIS A 56 3.54 -7.58 -0.48
C HIS A 56 4.93 -6.90 -0.44
N MET A 57 5.02 -5.72 0.17
CA MET A 57 6.31 -5.06 0.36
C MET A 57 7.22 -5.91 1.25
N THR A 58 8.53 -5.77 1.08
CA THR A 58 9.52 -6.55 1.83
C THR A 58 10.64 -5.67 2.32
N ASN A 59 11.39 -6.15 3.33
CA ASN A 59 12.57 -5.47 3.86
C ASN A 59 12.29 -4.04 4.36
N LEU A 60 11.08 -3.77 4.86
CA LEU A 60 10.71 -2.45 5.37
C LEU A 60 11.53 -2.06 6.62
N GLU A 61 12.03 -3.04 7.39
CA GLU A 61 12.92 -2.82 8.53
C GLU A 61 14.24 -2.12 8.17
N ALA A 62 14.68 -2.23 6.92
CA ALA A 62 15.90 -1.56 6.43
C ALA A 62 15.65 -0.13 5.95
N VAL A 63 14.39 0.32 5.89
CA VAL A 63 14.00 1.64 5.39
C VAL A 63 14.05 2.66 6.53
N PRO A 64 14.72 3.81 6.37
CA PRO A 64 14.71 4.85 7.40
C PRO A 64 13.30 5.40 7.59
N ALA A 65 12.95 5.73 8.84
CA ALA A 65 11.62 6.26 9.17
C ALA A 65 11.26 7.56 8.43
N SER A 66 12.26 8.33 7.97
CA SER A 66 12.07 9.52 7.14
C SER A 66 13.31 9.81 6.29
N GLY A 67 13.15 10.69 5.29
CA GLY A 67 14.25 11.18 4.46
C GLY A 67 14.62 10.33 3.24
N GLY A 68 14.04 9.14 3.09
CA GLY A 68 14.21 8.29 1.90
C GLY A 68 13.27 8.64 0.74
N ARG A 69 13.63 8.24 -0.49
CA ARG A 69 12.79 8.37 -1.69
C ARG A 69 12.34 7.00 -2.17
N LEU A 70 11.03 6.76 -2.15
CA LEU A 70 10.41 5.54 -2.66
C LEU A 70 10.23 5.61 -4.19
N HIS A 71 10.58 4.51 -4.85
CA HIS A 71 10.29 4.25 -6.25
C HIS A 71 9.43 2.97 -6.35
N ALA A 72 8.24 3.08 -6.93
CA ALA A 72 7.30 1.97 -7.10
C ALA A 72 6.48 2.14 -8.38
N ALA A 73 7.16 2.41 -9.50
CA ALA A 73 6.49 2.68 -10.77
C ALA A 73 6.06 1.38 -11.47
N PRO A 74 4.79 1.24 -11.87
CA PRO A 74 4.36 0.18 -12.78
C PRO A 74 4.83 0.47 -14.21
N ILE A 75 4.69 -0.53 -15.08
CA ILE A 75 4.84 -0.29 -16.53
C ILE A 75 3.73 0.66 -17.01
N ALA A 76 3.93 1.29 -18.17
CA ALA A 76 2.91 2.08 -18.84
C ALA A 76 1.81 1.14 -19.41
N TRP A 77 0.84 0.78 -18.55
CA TRP A 77 -0.26 -0.12 -18.91
C TRP A 77 -1.59 0.65 -18.93
N VAL A 78 -2.28 0.58 -20.08
CA VAL A 78 -3.62 1.16 -20.25
C VAL A 78 -4.68 0.11 -19.95
N GLY A 79 -5.66 0.48 -19.11
CA GLY A 79 -6.81 -0.37 -18.75
C GLY A 79 -6.51 -1.44 -17.70
N GLY A 80 -5.32 -1.43 -17.10
CA GLY A 80 -4.93 -2.34 -16.04
C GLY A 80 -5.43 -1.93 -14.66
N ALA A 81 -5.72 -2.92 -13.82
CA ALA A 81 -6.13 -2.70 -12.43
C ALA A 81 -4.92 -2.62 -11.47
N SER A 82 -3.97 -3.54 -11.58
CA SER A 82 -2.76 -3.59 -10.76
C SER A 82 -1.61 -4.30 -11.48
N PHE A 83 -0.37 -3.90 -11.23
CA PHE A 83 0.80 -4.46 -11.91
C PHE A 83 1.95 -4.70 -10.92
N PRO A 84 2.70 -5.81 -11.00
CA PRO A 84 3.87 -6.04 -10.16
C PRO A 84 4.93 -4.95 -10.36
N VAL A 85 5.49 -4.43 -9.27
CA VAL A 85 6.55 -3.41 -9.32
C VAL A 85 7.83 -3.91 -8.68
N ARG A 86 8.97 -3.36 -9.14
CA ARG A 86 10.22 -3.43 -8.37
C ARG A 86 10.25 -2.21 -7.45
N ALA A 87 9.63 -2.33 -6.28
CA ALA A 87 9.68 -1.27 -5.28
C ALA A 87 11.07 -1.19 -4.63
N TYR A 88 11.64 0.01 -4.51
CA TYR A 88 12.90 0.24 -3.80
C TYR A 88 12.94 1.66 -3.22
N VAL A 89 13.74 1.84 -2.16
CA VAL A 89 13.98 3.13 -1.53
C VAL A 89 15.42 3.54 -1.74
N ILE A 90 15.65 4.78 -2.15
CA ILE A 90 16.96 5.43 -2.06
C ILE A 90 17.02 6.09 -0.68
N ALA A 91 17.85 5.54 0.21
CA ALA A 91 18.10 6.09 1.53
C ALA A 91 18.96 7.38 1.44
N PRO A 92 18.86 8.29 2.43
CA PRO A 92 19.66 9.51 2.48
C PRO A 92 21.16 9.24 2.66
#